data_AF-A0A955V6I9-F1
#
_entry.id   AF-A0A955V6I9-F1
#
_cell.length_a   1.000
_cell.length_b   1.000
_cell.length_c   1.000
_cell.angle_alpha   90.00
_cell.angle_beta   90.00
_cell.angle_gamma   90.00
#
_symmetry.space_group_name_H-M   'P 1'
#
loop_
_entity.id
_entity.type
_entity.pdbx_description
1 polymer ?
#
loop_
_entity_poly.entity_id
_entity_poly.type
_entity_poly.pdbx_seq_one_letter_code
_entity_poly.pdbx_strand_id
1 'polypeptide(L)'
;MRHVVLALVSLFLIAPTLAACGKSDDEINAEAEQRDKDHEARTAGRACVAAEEAFRGALSDDAGDFEGTLSKALSTCGDACEADVASACATLDDLMDTLCKTSPDICSKLCDVLQTPATKRAACSRVR
;
A
#
# COMPACT_ATOMS: atom_id res chain seq x y z
N MET A 1 -26.05 -41.01 44.46
CA MET A 1 -25.80 -40.52 45.83
C MET A 1 -24.53 -39.69 45.81
N ARG A 2 -24.56 -38.55 46.52
CA ARG A 2 -23.50 -37.56 46.69
C ARG A 2 -22.16 -38.19 47.05
N HIS A 3 -21.05 -37.70 46.49
CA HIS A 3 -19.83 -37.38 47.25
C HIS A 3 -19.05 -36.28 46.53
N VAL A 4 -19.20 -35.06 47.09
CA VAL A 4 -18.29 -33.93 46.94
C VAL A 4 -17.05 -34.26 47.78
N VAL A 5 -15.85 -34.19 47.19
CA VAL A 5 -14.60 -34.07 47.93
C VAL A 5 -13.82 -32.91 47.34
N LEU A 6 -13.91 -31.76 48.01
CA LEU A 6 -12.94 -30.69 47.92
C LEU A 6 -11.61 -31.20 48.51
N ALA A 7 -10.52 -31.10 47.75
CA ALA A 7 -9.16 -31.11 48.28
C ALA A 7 -8.45 -29.88 47.68
N LEU A 8 -8.40 -28.78 48.41
CA LEU A 8 -7.28 -28.37 49.27
C LEU A 8 -5.99 -28.03 48.47
N VAL A 9 -5.92 -26.74 48.12
CA VAL A 9 -4.79 -25.83 48.39
C VAL A 9 -3.40 -26.45 48.20
N SER A 10 -2.83 -26.27 47.00
CA SER A 10 -1.38 -26.08 46.86
C SER A 10 -1.11 -24.60 46.67
N LEU A 11 -0.87 -23.97 47.81
CA LEU A 11 -0.36 -22.62 47.96
C LEU A 11 1.09 -22.58 47.43
N PHE A 12 1.27 -22.39 46.12
CA PHE A 12 2.56 -21.96 45.57
C PHE A 12 2.53 -20.44 45.42
N LEU A 13 2.83 -19.77 46.53
CA LEU A 13 3.31 -18.39 46.54
C LEU A 13 4.68 -18.36 45.85
N ILE A 14 4.73 -18.07 44.56
CA ILE A 14 5.93 -17.49 43.94
C ILE A 14 5.49 -16.33 43.05
N ALA A 15 5.61 -15.14 43.64
CA ALA A 15 5.75 -13.82 43.04
C ALA A 15 4.70 -13.35 42.02
N PRO A 16 4.08 -12.16 42.23
CA PRO A 16 3.75 -11.34 41.09
C PRO A 16 5.11 -10.92 40.51
N THR A 17 5.57 -11.60 39.47
CA THR A 17 6.51 -10.93 38.57
C THR A 17 5.71 -9.79 38.00
N LEU A 18 5.86 -8.62 38.64
CA LEU A 18 5.72 -7.33 38.00
C LEU A 18 6.30 -7.53 36.60
N ALA A 19 5.40 -7.65 35.63
CA ALA A 19 5.71 -7.41 34.23
C ALA A 19 6.12 -5.94 34.19
N ALA A 20 7.37 -5.69 34.58
CA ALA A 20 8.05 -4.46 34.28
C ALA A 20 8.10 -4.44 32.75
N CYS A 21 7.13 -3.73 32.18
CA CYS A 21 7.11 -3.27 30.80
C CYS A 21 8.42 -2.54 30.50
N GLY A 22 9.46 -3.28 30.18
CA GLY A 22 10.64 -2.80 29.49
C GLY A 22 10.59 -3.44 28.12
N LYS A 23 10.02 -2.74 27.13
CA LYS A 23 10.29 -3.09 25.75
C LYS A 23 11.81 -3.05 25.56
N SER A 24 12.37 -4.14 25.06
CA SER A 24 13.78 -4.19 24.67
C SER A 24 14.05 -3.08 23.66
N ASP A 25 15.23 -2.49 23.66
CA ASP A 25 15.60 -1.45 22.68
C ASP A 25 15.37 -1.93 21.23
N ASP A 26 15.54 -3.23 20.96
CA ASP A 26 15.21 -3.87 19.68
C ASP A 26 13.71 -3.82 19.33
N GLU A 27 12.82 -3.97 20.31
CA GLU A 27 11.37 -3.90 20.12
C GLU A 27 10.92 -2.45 19.90
N ILE A 28 11.55 -1.49 20.59
CA ILE A 28 11.31 -0.05 20.38
C ILE A 28 11.79 0.38 19.00
N ASN A 29 12.97 -0.08 18.57
CA ASN A 29 13.51 0.20 17.23
C ASN A 29 12.63 -0.41 16.13
N ALA A 30 12.22 -1.66 16.27
CA ALA A 30 11.33 -2.31 15.30
C ALA A 30 9.97 -1.59 15.20
N GLU A 31 9.41 -1.12 16.32
CA GLU A 31 8.18 -0.32 16.33
C GLU A 31 8.35 1.06 15.70
N ALA A 32 9.50 1.71 15.90
CA ALA A 32 9.82 2.99 15.27
C ALA A 32 9.97 2.83 13.75
N GLU A 33 10.74 1.83 13.31
CA GLU A 33 10.90 1.51 11.88
C GLU A 33 9.55 1.17 11.22
N GLN A 34 8.68 0.43 11.92
CA GLN A 34 7.36 0.12 11.40
C GLN A 34 6.48 1.37 11.29
N ARG A 35 6.53 2.28 12.26
CA ARG A 35 5.77 3.56 12.20
C ARG A 35 6.23 4.44 11.07
N ASP A 36 7.54 4.49 10.81
CA ASP A 36 8.11 5.25 9.70
C ASP A 36 7.66 4.65 8.37
N LYS A 37 7.72 3.32 8.21
CA LYS A 37 7.18 2.62 7.03
C LYS A 37 5.69 2.87 6.84
N ASP A 38 4.89 2.81 7.91
CA ASP A 38 3.45 3.07 7.84
C ASP A 38 3.16 4.53 7.45
N HIS A 39 4.00 5.48 7.90
CA HIS A 39 3.89 6.90 7.55
C HIS A 39 4.24 7.14 6.08
N GLU A 40 5.33 6.54 5.60
CA GLU A 40 5.76 6.59 4.20
C GLU A 40 4.70 5.96 3.30
N ALA A 41 4.19 4.78 3.64
CA ALA A 41 3.12 4.08 2.91
C ALA A 41 1.86 4.94 2.78
N ARG A 42 1.42 5.59 3.87
CA ARG A 42 0.27 6.52 3.84
C ARG A 42 0.52 7.76 3.00
N THR A 43 1.75 8.23 2.94
CA THR A 43 2.13 9.40 2.15
C THR A 43 2.17 9.05 0.67
N ALA A 44 2.79 7.92 0.32
CA ALA A 44 2.83 7.36 -1.03
C ALA A 44 1.41 7.06 -1.57
N GLY A 45 0.56 6.42 -0.77
CA GLY A 45 -0.83 6.15 -1.14
C GLY A 45 -1.63 7.43 -1.41
N ARG A 46 -1.48 8.47 -0.58
CA ARG A 46 -2.13 9.77 -0.80
C ARG A 46 -1.61 10.49 -2.04
N ALA A 47 -0.29 10.44 -2.28
CA ALA A 47 0.30 11.01 -3.48
C ALA A 47 -0.22 10.32 -4.75
N CYS A 48 -0.37 9.00 -4.72
CA CYS A 48 -0.95 8.23 -5.82
C CYS A 48 -2.40 8.65 -6.12
N VAL A 49 -3.27 8.76 -5.10
CA VAL A 49 -4.65 9.22 -5.28
C VAL A 49 -4.71 10.62 -5.89
N ALA A 50 -3.92 11.56 -5.37
CA ALA A 50 -3.89 12.93 -5.90
C ALA A 50 -3.38 12.99 -7.35
N ALA A 51 -2.42 12.14 -7.72
CA ALA A 51 -1.92 12.08 -9.08
C ALA A 51 -2.94 11.45 -10.05
N GLU A 52 -3.72 10.48 -9.59
CA GLU A 52 -4.82 9.88 -10.34
C GLU A 52 -5.96 10.88 -10.59
N GLU A 53 -6.34 11.66 -9.58
CA GLU A 53 -7.33 12.73 -9.72
C GLU A 53 -6.86 13.79 -10.72
N ALA A 54 -5.58 14.18 -10.67
CA ALA A 54 -4.98 15.11 -11.63
C ALA A 54 -5.02 14.54 -13.06
N PHE A 55 -4.71 13.25 -13.22
CA PHE A 55 -4.79 12.58 -14.51
C PHE A 55 -6.22 12.55 -15.07
N ARG A 56 -7.23 12.25 -14.24
CA ARG A 56 -8.65 12.33 -14.65
C ARG A 56 -9.06 13.74 -15.04
N GLY A 57 -8.57 14.75 -14.33
CA GLY A 57 -8.73 16.15 -14.69
C GLY A 57 -8.13 16.45 -16.06
N ALA A 58 -6.89 16.02 -16.31
CA ALA A 58 -6.19 16.21 -17.58
C ALA A 58 -6.85 15.48 -18.77
N LEU A 59 -7.56 14.36 -18.53
CA LEU A 59 -8.37 13.70 -19.56
C LEU A 59 -9.58 14.53 -19.99
N SER A 60 -10.07 15.42 -19.13
CA SER A 60 -11.25 16.24 -19.37
C SER A 60 -10.90 17.64 -19.91
N ASP A 61 -9.65 18.08 -19.72
CA ASP A 61 -9.15 19.40 -20.12
C ASP A 61 -8.18 19.27 -21.31
N ASP A 62 -8.60 19.71 -22.51
CA ASP A 62 -7.78 19.70 -23.74
C ASP A 62 -6.53 20.60 -23.67
N ALA A 63 -6.41 21.46 -22.64
CA ALA A 63 -5.32 22.42 -22.48
C ALA A 63 -4.19 21.96 -21.53
N GLY A 64 -4.34 20.81 -20.88
CA GLY A 64 -3.40 20.32 -19.87
C GLY A 64 -2.19 19.55 -20.42
N ASP A 65 -1.09 19.53 -19.64
CA ASP A 65 0.04 18.62 -19.90
C ASP A 65 -0.34 17.18 -19.55
N PHE A 66 -1.03 16.52 -20.49
CA PHE A 66 -1.50 15.15 -20.35
C PHE A 66 -0.36 14.16 -20.12
N GLU A 67 0.70 14.22 -20.94
CA GLU A 67 1.81 13.27 -20.88
C GLU A 67 2.59 13.40 -19.57
N GLY A 68 2.87 14.63 -19.12
CA GLY A 68 3.54 14.88 -17.85
C GLY A 68 2.71 14.41 -16.66
N THR A 69 1.39 14.67 -16.69
CA THR A 69 0.47 14.23 -15.62
C THR A 69 0.34 12.71 -15.57
N LEU A 70 0.21 12.06 -16.72
CA LEU A 70 0.18 10.61 -16.82
C LEU A 70 1.48 10.01 -16.29
N SER A 71 2.65 10.44 -16.80
CA SER A 71 3.95 9.92 -16.37
C SER A 71 4.17 10.05 -14.85
N LYS A 72 3.77 11.19 -14.28
CA LYS A 72 3.82 11.42 -12.84
C LYS A 72 2.90 10.49 -12.06
N ALA A 73 1.67 10.26 -12.54
CA ALA A 73 0.75 9.35 -11.89
C ALA A 73 1.22 7.90 -11.95
N LEU A 74 1.77 7.46 -13.09
CA LEU A 74 2.31 6.11 -13.24
C LEU A 74 3.51 5.85 -12.34
N SER A 75 4.47 6.77 -12.29
CA SER A 75 5.63 6.64 -11.40
C SER A 75 5.21 6.63 -9.94
N THR A 76 4.42 7.62 -9.50
CA THR A 76 3.98 7.74 -8.11
C THR A 76 3.19 6.51 -7.63
N CYS A 77 2.20 6.06 -8.43
CA CYS A 77 1.40 4.91 -8.08
C CYS A 77 2.15 3.58 -8.25
N GLY A 78 3.05 3.50 -9.22
CA GLY A 78 3.93 2.36 -9.44
C GLY A 78 4.86 2.12 -8.25
N ASP A 79 5.58 3.15 -7.82
CA ASP A 79 6.52 3.09 -6.71
C ASP A 79 5.78 2.79 -5.39
N ALA A 80 4.61 3.39 -5.18
CA ALA A 80 3.77 3.11 -4.02
C ALA A 80 3.24 1.67 -4.03
N CYS A 81 2.90 1.12 -5.20
CA CYS A 81 2.46 -0.27 -5.32
C CYS A 81 3.60 -1.27 -5.05
N GLU A 82 4.82 -1.00 -5.54
CA GLU A 82 6.00 -1.82 -5.25
C GLU A 82 6.39 -1.78 -3.76
N ALA A 83 6.06 -0.69 -3.06
CA ALA A 83 6.19 -0.59 -1.61
C ALA A 83 5.06 -1.29 -0.83
N ASP A 84 4.31 -2.20 -1.47
CA ASP A 84 3.19 -2.98 -0.89
C ASP A 84 2.06 -2.11 -0.28
N VAL A 85 1.91 -0.87 -0.75
CA VAL A 85 0.76 -0.03 -0.37
C VAL A 85 -0.47 -0.52 -1.13
N ALA A 86 -1.25 -1.41 -0.50
CA ALA A 86 -2.38 -2.10 -1.15
C ALA A 86 -3.36 -1.16 -1.88
N SER A 87 -3.65 0.02 -1.31
CA SER A 87 -4.52 1.00 -1.96
C SER A 87 -3.92 1.59 -3.23
N ALA A 88 -2.59 1.75 -3.30
CA ALA A 88 -1.91 2.30 -4.47
C ALA A 88 -1.92 1.35 -5.66
N CYS A 89 -1.81 0.03 -5.43
CA CYS A 89 -1.93 -0.96 -6.51
C CYS A 89 -3.32 -0.93 -7.15
N ALA A 90 -4.38 -0.85 -6.34
CA ALA A 90 -5.75 -0.74 -6.84
C ALA A 90 -5.96 0.55 -7.64
N THR A 91 -5.46 1.69 -7.13
CA THR A 91 -5.51 2.97 -7.84
C THR A 91 -4.72 2.93 -9.15
N LEU A 92 -3.55 2.29 -9.18
CA LEU A 92 -2.75 2.10 -10.40
C LEU A 92 -3.50 1.28 -11.45
N ASP A 93 -4.19 0.22 -11.01
CA ASP A 93 -5.00 -0.62 -11.88
C ASP A 93 -6.19 0.14 -12.48
N ASP A 94 -6.89 0.96 -11.68
CA ASP A 94 -7.98 1.81 -12.16
C ASP A 94 -7.51 2.90 -13.13
N LEU A 95 -6.34 3.50 -12.85
CA LEU A 95 -5.71 4.48 -13.73
C LEU A 95 -5.39 3.84 -15.09
N MET A 96 -4.75 2.67 -15.08
CA MET A 96 -4.44 1.92 -16.31
C MET A 96 -5.70 1.53 -17.08
N ASP A 97 -6.74 1.06 -16.40
CA ASP A 97 -8.01 0.71 -17.03
C ASP A 97 -8.67 1.92 -17.69
N THR A 98 -8.69 3.06 -17.01
CA THR A 98 -9.23 4.32 -17.54
C THR A 98 -8.45 4.78 -18.76
N LEU A 99 -7.11 4.77 -18.68
CA LEU A 99 -6.25 5.16 -19.79
C LEU A 99 -6.44 4.25 -21.01
N CYS A 100 -6.47 2.93 -20.81
CA CYS A 100 -6.65 1.98 -21.90
C CYS A 100 -8.02 2.08 -22.57
N LYS A 101 -9.06 2.46 -21.82
CA LYS A 101 -10.40 2.73 -22.36
C LYS A 101 -10.46 4.03 -23.16
N THR A 102 -9.86 5.09 -22.65
CA THR A 102 -9.92 6.42 -23.28
C THR A 102 -8.94 6.56 -24.44
N SER A 103 -7.74 6.00 -24.30
CA SER A 103 -6.64 6.13 -25.26
C SER A 103 -5.98 4.77 -25.53
N PRO A 104 -6.61 3.88 -26.32
CA PRO A 104 -6.09 2.54 -26.63
C PRO A 104 -4.71 2.58 -27.28
N ASP A 105 -4.47 3.57 -28.15
CA ASP A 105 -3.18 3.75 -28.83
C ASP A 105 -2.03 4.02 -27.85
N ILE A 106 -2.29 4.78 -26.79
CA ILE A 106 -1.29 5.07 -25.74
C ILE A 106 -1.06 3.82 -24.90
N CYS A 107 -2.14 3.16 -24.49
CA CYS A 107 -2.07 1.93 -23.69
C CYS A 107 -1.28 0.81 -24.38
N SER A 108 -1.47 0.60 -25.69
CA SER A 108 -0.73 -0.43 -26.43
C SER A 108 0.79 -0.24 -26.39
N LYS A 109 1.26 1.01 -26.31
CA LYS A 109 2.70 1.35 -26.28
C LYS A 109 3.29 1.30 -24.87
N LEU A 110 2.46 1.43 -23.83
CA LEU A 110 2.94 1.54 -22.46
C LEU A 110 3.59 0.26 -21.94
N CYS A 111 3.14 -0.91 -22.40
CA CYS A 111 3.76 -2.18 -22.01
C CYS A 111 5.27 -2.24 -22.34
N ASP A 112 5.68 -1.59 -23.43
CA ASP A 112 7.07 -1.57 -23.89
C ASP A 112 7.91 -0.45 -23.26
N VAL A 113 7.27 0.68 -22.91
CA VAL A 113 7.96 1.90 -22.44
C VAL A 113 8.10 1.95 -20.91
N LEU A 114 7.20 1.31 -20.17
CA LEU A 114 7.19 1.36 -18.70
C LEU A 114 8.32 0.53 -18.08
N GLN A 115 9.01 1.14 -17.11
CA GLN A 115 10.17 0.55 -16.44
C GLN A 115 9.82 -0.08 -15.08
N THR A 116 8.86 0.48 -14.35
CA THR A 116 8.47 -0.05 -13.03
C THR A 116 7.69 -1.37 -13.19
N PRO A 117 8.02 -2.45 -12.44
CA PRO A 117 7.36 -3.74 -12.60
C PRO A 117 5.84 -3.70 -12.38
N ALA A 118 5.36 -2.97 -11.37
CA ALA A 118 3.93 -2.78 -11.10
C ALA A 118 3.19 -2.12 -12.27
N THR A 119 3.71 -1.00 -12.79
CA THR A 119 3.08 -0.26 -13.89
C THR A 119 3.10 -1.07 -15.18
N LYS A 120 4.21 -1.77 -15.45
CA LYS A 120 4.33 -2.67 -16.59
C LYS A 120 3.32 -3.82 -16.49
N ARG A 121 3.18 -4.46 -15.33
CA ARG A 121 2.21 -5.54 -15.11
C ARG A 121 0.77 -5.04 -15.33
N ALA A 122 0.44 -3.89 -14.77
CA ALA A 122 -0.87 -3.27 -14.93
C ALA A 122 -1.14 -2.92 -16.41
N ALA A 123 -0.19 -2.35 -17.13
CA ALA A 123 -0.35 -2.03 -18.56
C ALA A 123 -0.44 -3.30 -19.44
N CYS A 124 0.55 -4.19 -19.36
CA CYS A 124 0.67 -5.35 -20.25
C CYS A 124 -0.49 -6.36 -20.09
N SER A 125 -1.12 -6.44 -18.92
CA SER A 125 -2.29 -7.31 -18.72
C SER A 125 -3.55 -6.84 -19.48
N ARG A 126 -3.56 -5.59 -19.94
CA ARG A 126 -4.69 -4.93 -20.62
C ARG A 126 -4.51 -4.82 -22.14
N VAL A 127 -3.29 -4.96 -22.64
CA VAL A 127 -3.00 -5.05 -24.08
C VAL A 127 -3.33 -6.48 -24.54
N ARG A 128 -4.47 -6.66 -25.20
CA ARG A 128 -4.90 -7.92 -25.84
C ARG A 128 -5.14 -7.72 -27.33
#